data_AF-A0A7Y3IE64-F1
#
_entry.id   AF-A0A7Y3IE64-F1
#
_cell.length_a   1.000
_cell.length_b   1.000
_cell.length_c   1.000
_cell.angle_alpha   90.00
_cell.angle_beta   90.00
_cell.angle_gamma   90.00
#
_symmetry.space_group_name_H-M   'P 1'
#
loop_
_entity.id
_entity.type
_entity.pdbx_description
1 polymer ?
#
loop_
_entity_poly.entity_id
_entity_poly.type
_entity_poly.pdbx_seq_one_letter_code
_entity_poly.pdbx_strand_id
1 'polypeptide(L)'
;MLETRFRLIYTTAAFACAATAACGPNDGGGEPVDGAEAPEGQASAAVLALPLQDSTDRVAIIEGLSGPEAVRYDPRQDVYFVSNFNGAGDARDGNGFISRAAADGSMEELRFMVGTEDAPLHAPRGMYLVGDTLWVADADGIHGFHSGTGSHLAFVDLSGFSPGFLNDVTAGPDGALY
;
A
#
# COMPACT_ATOMS: atom_id res chain seq x y z
N MET A 1 -6.40 -26.79 21.25
CA MET A 1 -4.95 -27.01 21.06
C MET A 1 -4.77 -27.57 19.66
N LEU A 2 -4.57 -26.70 18.67
CA LEU A 2 -4.37 -27.07 17.28
C LEU A 2 -3.08 -26.39 16.82
N GLU A 3 -2.04 -27.17 16.60
CA GLU A 3 -0.74 -26.70 16.12
C GLU A 3 -0.81 -26.40 14.62
N THR A 4 -0.60 -25.14 14.24
CA THR A 4 -0.45 -24.77 12.82
C THR A 4 1.01 -24.90 12.43
N ARG A 5 1.32 -25.89 11.59
CA ARG A 5 2.66 -26.10 11.03
C ARG A 5 2.90 -25.18 9.84
N PHE A 6 3.89 -24.30 9.94
CA PHE A 6 4.44 -23.52 8.83
C PHE A 6 5.14 -24.45 7.82
N ARG A 7 4.73 -24.42 6.55
CA ARG A 7 5.50 -24.98 5.44
C ARG A 7 5.87 -23.86 4.47
N LEU A 8 7.15 -23.52 4.48
CA LEU A 8 7.80 -22.65 3.50
C LEU A 8 7.89 -23.42 2.17
N ILE A 9 7.25 -22.90 1.12
CA ILE A 9 7.46 -23.37 -0.26
C ILE A 9 7.80 -22.16 -1.12
N TYR A 10 9.09 -22.06 -1.49
CA TYR A 10 9.58 -21.21 -2.55
C TYR A 10 9.11 -21.78 -3.90
N THR A 11 8.40 -21.01 -4.71
CA THR A 11 8.31 -21.30 -6.15
C THR A 11 8.14 -20.00 -6.93
N THR A 12 9.16 -19.69 -7.73
CA THR A 12 9.16 -18.67 -8.77
C THR A 12 8.25 -19.11 -9.91
N ALA A 13 7.39 -18.21 -10.39
CA ALA A 13 6.70 -18.39 -11.66
C ALA A 13 6.56 -17.04 -12.38
N ALA A 14 7.47 -16.80 -13.32
CA ALA A 14 7.26 -15.85 -14.39
C ALA A 14 6.35 -16.50 -15.44
N PHE A 15 5.25 -15.84 -15.80
CA PHE A 15 4.39 -16.28 -16.90
C PHE A 15 4.34 -15.17 -17.95
N ALA A 16 5.13 -15.35 -19.01
CA ALA A 16 5.00 -14.60 -20.26
C ALA A 16 4.17 -15.46 -21.23
N CYS A 17 3.03 -14.94 -21.67
CA CYS A 17 2.18 -15.58 -22.67
C CYS A 17 2.59 -15.07 -24.06
N ALA A 18 3.18 -15.95 -24.88
CA ALA A 18 3.39 -15.69 -26.30
C ALA A 18 2.63 -16.75 -27.12
N ALA A 19 1.62 -16.29 -27.86
CA ALA A 19 0.84 -17.11 -28.76
C ALA A 19 1.69 -17.54 -29.95
N THR A 20 1.72 -18.84 -30.25
CA THR A 20 2.31 -19.37 -31.49
C THR A 20 1.19 -19.71 -32.47
N ALA A 21 1.23 -19.07 -33.64
CA ALA A 21 0.42 -19.44 -34.79
C ALA A 21 1.12 -20.57 -35.56
N ALA A 22 0.40 -21.66 -35.82
CA ALA A 22 0.85 -22.79 -36.61
C ALA A 22 0.48 -22.60 -38.10
N CYS A 23 1.36 -23.01 -39.01
CA CYS A 23 0.98 -23.64 -40.28
C CYS A 23 2.17 -24.40 -40.90
N GLY A 24 1.87 -25.55 -41.51
CA GLY A 24 2.81 -26.62 -41.90
C GLY A 24 3.54 -26.42 -43.25
N PRO A 25 4.27 -27.45 -43.71
CA PRO A 25 5.30 -27.34 -44.74
C PRO A 25 4.74 -27.53 -46.16
N ASN A 26 5.38 -26.90 -47.15
CA ASN A 26 5.20 -27.24 -48.55
C ASN A 26 6.55 -27.19 -49.27
N ASP A 27 6.90 -28.29 -49.92
CA ASP A 27 8.17 -28.51 -50.62
C ASP A 27 8.11 -28.00 -52.06
N GLY A 28 9.23 -27.42 -52.53
CA GLY A 28 9.76 -27.70 -53.87
C GLY A 28 9.55 -26.66 -54.99
N GLY A 29 10.59 -25.85 -55.23
CA GLY A 29 11.21 -25.70 -56.56
C GLY A 29 10.80 -24.53 -57.47
N GLY A 30 11.69 -23.54 -57.61
CA GLY A 30 11.67 -22.54 -58.70
C GLY A 30 12.49 -21.28 -58.38
N GLU A 31 13.55 -21.03 -59.16
CA GLU A 31 14.63 -20.04 -58.98
C GLU A 31 14.26 -18.54 -59.16
N PRO A 32 15.16 -17.58 -58.81
CA PRO A 32 14.81 -16.29 -58.22
C PRO A 32 14.58 -15.18 -59.24
N VAL A 33 13.67 -14.25 -58.92
CA VAL A 33 13.57 -12.96 -59.60
C VAL A 33 13.54 -11.81 -58.61
N ASP A 34 14.33 -10.83 -59.00
CA ASP A 34 14.76 -9.57 -58.41
C ASP A 34 13.65 -8.68 -57.81
N GLY A 35 13.99 -7.99 -56.71
CA GLY A 35 13.39 -6.73 -56.30
C GLY A 35 11.97 -6.73 -55.74
N ALA A 36 11.81 -6.93 -54.44
CA ALA A 36 10.67 -6.41 -53.68
C ALA A 36 11.11 -6.07 -52.26
N GLU A 37 11.13 -4.79 -51.93
CA GLU A 37 11.27 -4.27 -50.56
C GLU A 37 10.26 -4.95 -49.63
N ALA A 38 10.75 -5.45 -48.50
CA ALA A 38 9.90 -5.94 -47.42
C ALA A 38 9.02 -4.80 -46.90
N PRO A 39 7.72 -5.02 -46.65
CA PRO A 39 6.88 -3.98 -46.06
C PRO A 39 7.37 -3.73 -44.64
N GLU A 40 7.79 -2.51 -44.35
CA GLU A 40 8.03 -2.04 -42.99
C GLU A 40 6.70 -2.10 -42.23
N GLY A 41 6.53 -3.15 -41.43
CA GLY A 41 5.41 -3.28 -40.51
C GLY A 41 5.46 -2.15 -39.51
N GLN A 42 4.55 -1.19 -39.64
CA GLN A 42 4.31 -0.16 -38.63
C GLN A 42 3.71 -0.83 -37.38
N ALA A 43 4.59 -1.31 -36.50
CA ALA A 43 4.22 -1.60 -35.13
C ALA A 43 3.91 -0.26 -34.46
N SER A 44 2.63 0.14 -34.48
CA SER A 44 2.14 1.22 -33.62
C SER A 44 2.23 0.73 -32.18
N ALA A 45 3.37 1.00 -31.54
CA ALA A 45 3.47 0.92 -30.10
C ALA A 45 2.52 1.98 -29.54
N ALA A 46 1.35 1.56 -29.08
CA ALA A 46 0.50 2.39 -28.25
C ALA A 46 1.31 2.71 -27.00
N VAL A 47 1.94 3.89 -26.98
CA VAL A 47 2.58 4.43 -25.79
C VAL A 47 1.44 4.68 -24.81
N LEU A 48 1.36 3.86 -23.77
CA LEU A 48 0.59 4.17 -22.58
C LEU A 48 1.20 5.45 -22.01
N ALA A 49 0.62 6.59 -22.36
CA ALA A 49 0.93 7.85 -21.70
C ALA A 49 0.46 7.72 -20.26
N LEU A 50 1.38 7.30 -19.39
CA LEU A 50 1.18 7.44 -17.96
C LEU A 50 0.98 8.92 -17.68
N PRO A 51 -0.01 9.31 -16.85
CA PRO A 51 -0.17 10.71 -16.49
C PRO A 51 1.14 11.19 -15.88
N LEU A 52 1.78 12.16 -16.55
CA LEU A 52 2.92 12.85 -15.99
C LEU A 52 2.37 13.74 -14.87
N GLN A 53 2.80 13.48 -13.63
CA GLN A 53 2.48 14.33 -12.49
C GLN A 53 3.32 15.61 -12.63
N ASP A 54 2.85 16.55 -13.46
CA ASP A 54 3.53 17.80 -13.86
C ASP A 54 3.01 19.04 -13.12
N SER A 55 2.36 18.86 -11.97
CA SER A 55 1.85 19.98 -11.18
C SER A 55 2.70 20.17 -9.92
N THR A 56 3.21 21.39 -9.75
CA THR A 56 3.77 21.87 -8.48
C THR A 56 2.70 22.51 -7.58
N ASP A 57 1.44 22.53 -8.02
CA ASP A 57 0.36 23.12 -7.26
C ASP A 57 0.04 22.23 -6.07
N ARG A 58 0.09 22.83 -4.88
CA ARG A 58 -0.34 22.17 -3.65
C ARG A 58 -1.87 22.07 -3.68
N VAL A 59 -2.39 20.85 -3.74
CA VAL A 59 -3.84 20.61 -3.72
C VAL A 59 -4.45 21.02 -2.37
N ALA A 60 -3.71 20.81 -1.28
CA ALA A 60 -4.08 21.23 0.06
C ALA A 60 -2.85 21.37 0.97
N ILE A 61 -2.99 22.11 2.07
CA ILE A 61 -2.03 22.18 3.17
C ILE A 61 -2.79 21.91 4.47
N ILE A 62 -2.34 20.91 5.23
CA ILE A 62 -2.88 20.56 6.54
C ILE A 62 -1.86 21.01 7.60
N GLU A 63 -2.26 21.92 8.47
CA GLU A 63 -1.42 22.45 9.55
C GLU A 63 -1.83 21.88 10.92
N GLY A 64 -1.00 22.10 11.94
CA GLY A 64 -1.29 21.69 13.33
C GLY A 64 -1.03 20.21 13.64
N LEU A 65 -0.50 19.45 12.69
CA LEU A 65 -0.02 18.07 12.88
C LEU A 65 1.20 18.02 13.81
N SER A 66 1.46 16.87 14.43
CA SER A 66 2.56 16.68 15.38
C SER A 66 3.45 15.50 14.98
N GLY A 67 4.51 15.80 14.26
CA GLY A 67 5.38 14.77 13.67
C GLY A 67 4.60 13.85 12.72
N PRO A 68 3.99 14.39 11.65
CA PRO A 68 3.28 13.56 10.68
C PRO A 68 4.27 12.62 9.97
N GLU A 69 3.89 11.37 9.77
CA GLU A 69 4.75 10.34 9.15
C GLU A 69 4.15 9.77 7.87
N ALA A 70 2.90 9.27 7.93
CA ALA A 70 2.20 8.71 6.78
C ALA A 70 0.79 9.28 6.62
N VAL A 71 0.27 9.17 5.40
CA VAL A 71 -1.09 9.57 5.03
C VAL A 71 -1.80 8.43 4.29
N ARG A 72 -3.07 8.20 4.61
CA ARG A 72 -3.92 7.20 3.96
C ARG A 72 -5.27 7.78 3.62
N TYR A 73 -5.65 7.74 2.35
CA TYR A 73 -6.96 8.18 1.88
C TYR A 73 -8.00 7.06 1.99
N ASP A 74 -9.19 7.36 2.55
CA ASP A 74 -10.38 6.50 2.47
C ASP A 74 -11.39 7.09 1.46
N PRO A 75 -11.48 6.54 0.24
CA PRO A 75 -12.39 7.06 -0.78
C PRO A 75 -13.87 6.88 -0.44
N ARG A 76 -14.24 6.05 0.54
CA ARG A 76 -15.65 5.84 0.93
C ARG A 76 -16.18 6.97 1.78
N GLN A 77 -15.29 7.69 2.44
CA GLN A 77 -15.60 8.77 3.38
C GLN A 77 -15.06 10.12 2.89
N ASP A 78 -14.20 10.11 1.88
CA ASP A 78 -13.52 11.29 1.32
C ASP A 78 -12.64 12.01 2.34
N VAL A 79 -11.86 11.21 3.09
CA VAL A 79 -10.97 11.70 4.16
C VAL A 79 -9.56 11.15 4.04
N TYR A 80 -8.61 11.90 4.57
CA TYR A 80 -7.25 11.47 4.84
C TYR A 80 -7.08 11.14 6.33
N PHE A 81 -6.53 9.97 6.62
CA PHE A 81 -5.95 9.62 7.90
C PHE A 81 -4.47 9.96 7.89
N VAL A 82 -3.98 10.66 8.91
CA VAL A 82 -2.57 11.07 9.02
C VAL A 82 -2.00 10.56 10.34
N SER A 83 -0.95 9.76 10.29
CA SER A 83 -0.27 9.29 11.49
C SER A 83 0.65 10.37 12.05
N ASN A 84 0.65 10.51 13.38
CA ASN A 84 1.43 11.52 14.10
C ASN A 84 2.20 10.84 15.23
N PHE A 85 3.53 10.81 15.14
CA PHE A 85 4.36 10.21 16.18
C PHE A 85 4.48 11.06 17.44
N ASN A 86 4.24 12.37 17.33
CA ASN A 86 4.17 13.31 18.43
C ASN A 86 5.37 13.29 19.41
N GLY A 87 6.51 13.86 18.97
CA GLY A 87 7.70 14.02 19.83
C GLY A 87 8.96 13.42 19.20
N ALA A 88 9.52 12.37 19.81
CA ALA A 88 10.62 11.64 19.19
C ALA A 88 10.07 10.46 18.38
N GLY A 89 10.50 10.30 17.13
CA GLY A 89 9.86 9.39 16.16
C GLY A 89 9.92 7.89 16.46
N ASP A 90 10.55 7.45 17.55
CA ASP A 90 10.54 6.06 18.02
C ASP A 90 10.30 5.95 19.54
N ALA A 91 9.74 6.99 20.16
CA ALA A 91 9.40 6.95 21.58
C ALA A 91 8.21 6.02 21.85
N ARG A 92 8.29 5.32 22.99
CA ARG A 92 7.22 4.46 23.53
C ARG A 92 6.54 5.16 24.70
N ASP A 93 6.00 6.34 24.42
CA ASP A 93 5.41 7.26 25.41
C ASP A 93 3.87 7.28 25.38
N GLY A 94 3.28 6.63 24.38
CA GLY A 94 1.83 6.35 24.29
C GLY A 94 1.01 7.56 23.87
N ASN A 95 1.67 8.61 23.38
CA ASN A 95 1.01 9.87 23.06
C ASN A 95 0.72 10.04 21.56
N GLY A 96 1.05 9.04 20.73
CA GLY A 96 0.79 9.01 19.31
C GLY A 96 -0.70 9.03 18.98
N PHE A 97 -1.04 9.46 17.77
CA PHE A 97 -2.43 9.57 17.32
C PHE A 97 -2.55 9.56 15.80
N ILE A 98 -3.76 9.24 15.31
CA ILE A 98 -4.14 9.43 13.91
C ILE A 98 -5.10 10.62 13.81
N SER A 99 -4.78 11.58 12.96
CA SER A 99 -5.66 12.68 12.59
C SER A 99 -6.58 12.28 11.46
N ARG A 100 -7.76 12.90 11.42
CA ARG A 100 -8.71 12.78 10.31
C ARG A 100 -8.93 14.17 9.71
N ALA A 101 -8.70 14.28 8.41
CA ALA A 101 -8.90 15.49 7.65
C ALA A 101 -9.75 15.20 6.40
N ALA A 102 -10.58 16.14 5.99
CA ALA A 102 -11.34 16.02 4.75
C ALA A 102 -10.40 16.11 3.53
N ALA A 103 -10.86 15.61 2.38
CA ALA A 103 -10.07 15.60 1.15
C ALA A 103 -9.69 17.01 0.63
N ASP A 104 -10.39 18.05 1.07
CA ASP A 104 -10.06 19.46 0.80
C ASP A 104 -8.92 20.01 1.68
N GLY A 105 -8.42 19.20 2.63
CA GLY A 105 -7.36 19.56 3.56
C GLY A 105 -7.83 20.20 4.87
N SER A 106 -9.13 20.38 5.06
CA SER A 106 -9.64 20.85 6.35
C SER A 106 -9.50 19.76 7.42
N MET A 107 -9.04 20.15 8.60
CA MET A 107 -8.93 19.24 9.75
C MET A 107 -10.33 18.97 10.30
N GLU A 108 -10.77 17.71 10.30
CA GLU A 108 -12.03 17.31 10.94
C GLU A 108 -11.78 17.04 12.42
N GLU A 109 -10.77 16.23 12.73
CA GLU A 109 -10.42 15.88 14.10
C GLU A 109 -8.93 15.55 14.22
N LEU A 110 -8.22 16.33 15.05
CA LEU A 110 -6.77 16.20 15.19
C LEU A 110 -6.36 14.87 15.83
N ARG A 111 -7.09 14.40 16.85
CA ARG A 111 -6.79 13.14 17.57
C ARG A 111 -7.96 12.16 17.44
N PHE A 112 -8.28 11.79 16.21
CA PHE A 112 -9.41 10.93 15.89
C PHE A 112 -9.24 9.49 16.39
N MET A 113 -8.02 8.93 16.28
CA MET A 113 -7.70 7.62 16.83
C MET A 113 -6.52 7.75 17.80
N VAL A 114 -6.69 7.21 18.99
CA VAL A 114 -5.69 7.19 20.06
C VAL A 114 -5.58 5.80 20.65
N GLY A 115 -4.43 5.47 21.23
CA GLY A 115 -4.26 4.24 21.98
C GLY A 115 -5.17 4.17 23.22
N THR A 116 -5.26 2.98 23.80
CA THR A 116 -5.94 2.73 25.07
C THR A 116 -4.92 2.56 26.19
N GLU A 117 -5.38 2.38 27.44
CA GLU A 117 -4.48 2.08 28.56
C GLU A 117 -3.76 0.73 28.37
N ASP A 118 -4.47 -0.29 27.86
CA ASP A 118 -3.94 -1.63 27.64
C ASP A 118 -3.13 -1.76 26.33
N ALA A 119 -3.41 -0.89 25.36
CA ALA A 119 -2.71 -0.83 24.07
C ALA A 119 -2.43 0.65 23.73
N PRO A 120 -1.42 1.26 24.37
CA PRO A 120 -1.01 2.63 24.05
C PRO A 120 -0.49 2.70 22.61
N LEU A 121 -0.67 3.86 21.97
CA LEU A 121 -0.19 4.09 20.60
C LEU A 121 1.14 4.86 20.65
N HIS A 122 2.20 4.19 20.23
CA HIS A 122 3.59 4.58 20.24
C HIS A 122 4.09 4.89 18.82
N ALA A 123 4.32 6.18 18.55
CA ALA A 123 4.93 6.63 17.31
C ALA A 123 4.32 5.98 16.04
N PRO A 124 3.00 6.13 15.77
CA PRO A 124 2.34 5.48 14.64
C PRO A 124 2.93 5.92 13.30
N ARG A 125 2.97 4.99 12.34
CA ARG A 125 3.62 5.16 11.04
C ARG A 125 2.68 4.84 9.88
N GLY A 126 3.10 3.98 8.95
CA GLY A 126 2.34 3.55 7.80
C GLY A 126 1.05 2.81 8.18
N MET A 127 0.10 2.85 7.26
CA MET A 127 -1.28 2.44 7.51
C MET A 127 -1.93 1.83 6.27
N TYR A 128 -2.82 0.86 6.50
CA TYR A 128 -3.59 0.21 5.45
C TYR A 128 -5.04 -0.01 5.83
N LEU A 129 -5.95 0.22 4.88
CA LEU A 129 -7.38 -0.02 5.07
C LEU A 129 -7.77 -1.42 4.59
N VAL A 130 -8.42 -2.20 5.46
CA VAL A 130 -9.07 -3.47 5.13
C VAL A 130 -10.50 -3.43 5.63
N GLY A 131 -11.46 -3.31 4.71
CA GLY A 131 -12.87 -3.08 5.07
C GLY A 131 -13.01 -1.79 5.91
N ASP A 132 -13.63 -1.91 7.08
CA ASP A 132 -13.81 -0.79 8.02
C ASP A 132 -12.67 -0.64 9.03
N THR A 133 -11.56 -1.38 8.85
CA THR A 133 -10.41 -1.32 9.76
C THR A 133 -9.24 -0.61 9.10
N LEU A 134 -8.74 0.44 9.77
CA LEU A 134 -7.44 1.03 9.52
C LEU A 134 -6.41 0.30 10.39
N TRP A 135 -5.53 -0.47 9.75
CA TRP A 135 -4.37 -1.07 10.39
C TRP A 135 -3.22 -0.08 10.39
N VAL A 136 -2.55 0.06 11.53
CA VAL A 136 -1.54 1.09 11.79
C VAL A 136 -0.29 0.43 12.35
N ALA A 137 0.85 0.65 11.71
CA ALA A 137 2.14 0.25 12.25
C ALA A 137 2.50 1.12 13.47
N ASP A 138 2.95 0.47 14.53
CA ASP A 138 3.33 1.04 15.82
C ASP A 138 4.76 0.58 16.18
N ALA A 139 5.42 1.26 17.13
CA ALA A 139 6.76 0.88 17.58
C ALA A 139 6.85 -0.55 18.15
N ASP A 140 5.76 -1.07 18.73
CA ASP A 140 5.73 -2.36 19.41
C ASP A 140 4.76 -3.36 18.77
N GLY A 141 3.98 -2.96 17.76
CA GLY A 141 3.02 -3.87 17.13
C GLY A 141 2.20 -3.24 16.01
N ILE A 142 1.00 -3.79 15.79
CA ILE A 142 0.04 -3.29 14.79
C ILE A 142 -1.31 -3.03 15.47
N HIS A 143 -1.81 -1.80 15.40
CA HIS A 143 -3.16 -1.46 15.87
C HIS A 143 -4.17 -1.62 14.74
N GLY A 144 -5.41 -2.00 15.09
CA GLY A 144 -6.58 -1.89 14.24
C GLY A 144 -7.56 -0.89 14.84
N PHE A 145 -8.00 0.08 14.03
CA PHE A 145 -9.02 1.06 14.41
C PHE A 145 -10.18 1.03 13.44
N HIS A 146 -11.40 1.26 13.94
CA HIS A 146 -12.57 1.41 13.07
C HIS A 146 -12.51 2.76 12.34
N SER A 147 -12.46 2.75 11.01
CA SER A 147 -12.20 3.95 10.21
C SER A 147 -13.30 5.00 10.35
N GLY A 148 -14.55 4.59 10.54
CA GLY A 148 -15.69 5.52 10.68
C GLY A 148 -15.88 6.14 12.07
N THR A 149 -15.45 5.44 13.13
CA THR A 149 -15.74 5.87 14.53
C THR A 149 -14.49 6.19 15.33
N GLY A 150 -13.30 5.87 14.82
CA GLY A 150 -12.03 6.05 15.51
C GLY A 150 -11.77 5.04 16.63
N SER A 151 -12.71 4.11 16.87
CA SER A 151 -12.63 3.16 17.99
C SER A 151 -11.48 2.18 17.80
N HIS A 152 -10.68 1.94 18.85
CA HIS A 152 -9.68 0.87 18.86
C HIS A 152 -10.38 -0.49 18.83
N LEU A 153 -9.96 -1.37 17.92
CA LEU A 153 -10.56 -2.68 17.67
C LEU A 153 -9.63 -3.83 18.07
N ALA A 154 -8.33 -3.67 17.84
CA ALA A 154 -7.35 -4.73 18.03
C ALA A 154 -5.94 -4.17 18.22
N PHE A 155 -5.10 -4.94 18.90
CA PHE A 155 -3.66 -4.74 18.91
C PHE A 155 -2.97 -6.11 18.74
N VAL A 156 -2.11 -6.21 17.73
CA VAL A 156 -1.22 -7.35 17.53
C VAL A 156 0.12 -6.98 18.14
N ASP A 157 0.35 -7.45 19.36
CA ASP A 157 1.59 -7.21 20.09
C ASP A 157 2.74 -8.00 19.45
N LEU A 158 3.76 -7.28 19.00
CA LEU A 158 4.97 -7.85 18.43
C LEU A 158 6.20 -7.61 19.31
N SER A 159 6.06 -7.00 20.49
CA SER A 159 7.16 -6.65 21.40
C SER A 159 8.01 -7.86 21.80
N GLY A 160 7.38 -9.03 21.92
CA GLY A 160 8.05 -10.31 22.20
C GLY A 160 8.97 -10.82 21.07
N PHE A 161 8.87 -10.24 19.87
CA PHE A 161 9.67 -10.62 18.70
C PHE A 161 10.81 -9.65 18.38
N SER A 162 11.00 -8.58 19.18
CA SER A 162 11.97 -7.53 18.91
C SER A 162 11.87 -7.00 17.47
N PRO A 163 10.71 -6.41 17.08
CA PRO A 163 10.36 -6.20 15.69
C PRO A 163 11.21 -5.13 14.98
N GLY A 164 12.12 -4.48 15.70
CA GLY A 164 13.02 -3.46 15.16
C GLY A 164 12.23 -2.18 14.87
N PHE A 165 12.22 -1.78 13.60
CA PHE A 165 11.54 -0.57 13.14
C PHE A 165 10.40 -0.95 12.18
N LEU A 166 9.26 -1.31 12.75
CA LEU A 166 8.02 -1.50 11.99
C LEU A 166 7.64 -0.16 11.36
N ASN A 167 7.50 -0.14 10.03
CA ASN A 167 7.29 1.12 9.30
C ASN A 167 5.95 1.19 8.59
N ASP A 168 5.54 0.17 7.84
CA ASP A 168 4.30 0.21 7.06
C ASP A 168 3.52 -1.10 7.17
N VAL A 169 2.27 -1.07 6.72
CA VAL A 169 1.37 -2.21 6.64
C VAL A 169 0.82 -2.33 5.23
N THR A 170 0.71 -3.55 4.73
CA THR A 170 -0.13 -3.87 3.57
C THR A 170 -0.92 -5.14 3.82
N ALA A 171 -1.96 -5.38 3.01
CA ALA A 171 -2.79 -6.57 3.10
C ALA A 171 -2.69 -7.41 1.83
N GLY A 172 -2.55 -8.72 2.02
CA GLY A 172 -2.70 -9.73 0.96
C GLY A 172 -4.18 -9.97 0.58
N PRO A 173 -4.45 -10.67 -0.53
CA PRO A 173 -5.81 -10.98 -0.97
C PRO A 173 -6.64 -11.82 0.01
N ASP A 174 -5.96 -12.54 0.90
CA ASP A 174 -6.53 -13.36 1.96
C ASP A 174 -6.71 -12.61 3.29
N GLY A 175 -6.34 -11.32 3.33
CA GLY A 175 -6.40 -10.47 4.52
C GLY A 175 -5.20 -10.62 5.46
N ALA A 176 -4.17 -11.39 5.08
CA ALA A 176 -2.92 -11.41 5.83
C ALA A 176 -2.24 -10.03 5.77
N LEU A 177 -1.73 -9.55 6.92
CA LEU A 177 -0.98 -8.29 7.01
C LEU A 177 0.52 -8.55 6.82
N TYR A 178 1.20 -7.63 6.14
CA TYR A 178 2.64 -7.63 5.88
C TYR A 178 3.27 -6.29 6.25
#